data_AF-A0A6I5C8W9-F1
#
_entry.id   AF-A0A6I5C8W9-F1
#
_cell.length_a   1.000
_cell.length_b   1.000
_cell.length_c   1.000
_cell.angle_alpha   90.00
_cell.angle_beta   90.00
_cell.angle_gamma   90.00
#
_symmetry.space_group_name_H-M   'P 1'
#
loop_
_entity.id
_entity.type
_entity.pdbx_description
1 polymer ?
#
loop_
_entity_poly.entity_id
_entity_poly.type
_entity_poly.pdbx_seq_one_letter_code
_entity_poly.pdbx_strand_id
1 'polypeptide(L)'
;GVRARLIDVDYASHSSHVEGVRERLLADLAGVAPVSGVVPFFSTVTGGWLDTGSLDAGYWFRNLRETVEFGRATESLLGEGFRFFVEASPHPVLTFGVQQTADKADTAASAQGPAVAVGTLRRGEGGLDRFLTSLGEAHAGGLSPDWDRVFAGHRSDGVSLPTYPFQRRSYWLEDTGPAAGGPSGASSEGDDFWDALGGGDLDRFTTTLGVAPEDPLNVVLPALAAWRTERTERSVVDSWRYHVTWRALPEGPPVALGGNWLLLSSDGQPEDAVRRSEATVHVMERAGASVVHVRLTEAEADRAVLADRIRATLGTLPGPVTGVLSLLGLDERPHSAHPSVPLGTALNLALVQSLGDTGTDAPLWWATRGAVSAGDTDTGSAVSAAQHLLWGLGRVAALEFPQRWGGLIDLPEVLDTDTAARLCRVLAGEVAYEDQVAVRATGCHGRRLVRAALGDTAPGRNWRPGGTVLITGGTGGIGAQIARWLARRGAG
;
A
#
# COMPACT_ATOMS: atom_id res chain seq x y z
N GLY A 1 4.29 35.55 15.88
CA GLY A 1 3.56 35.62 17.17
C GLY A 1 3.38 34.22 17.72
N VAL A 2 3.25 34.08 19.04
CA VAL A 2 2.99 32.78 19.70
C VAL A 2 1.48 32.53 19.72
N ARG A 3 1.04 31.31 19.36
CA ARG A 3 -0.37 30.91 19.43
C ARG A 3 -0.69 30.52 20.88
N ALA A 4 -1.59 31.25 21.53
CA ALA A 4 -2.07 30.95 22.88
C ALA A 4 -3.59 30.77 22.89
N ARG A 5 -4.10 29.91 23.77
CA ARG A 5 -5.53 29.67 24.01
C ARG A 5 -5.78 29.68 25.51
N LEU A 6 -6.86 30.33 25.94
CA LEU A 6 -7.33 30.26 27.32
C LEU A 6 -7.78 28.82 27.62
N ILE A 7 -7.19 28.22 28.65
CA ILE A 7 -7.56 26.89 29.12
C ILE A 7 -8.73 27.07 30.09
N ASP A 8 -9.74 26.20 29.96
CA ASP A 8 -10.93 26.20 30.79
C ASP A 8 -10.63 25.56 32.16
N VAL A 9 -9.82 26.25 32.96
CA VAL A 9 -9.41 25.88 34.31
C VAL A 9 -9.65 27.08 35.22
N ASP A 10 -10.31 26.86 36.35
CA ASP A 10 -10.74 27.88 37.30
C ASP A 10 -9.72 28.19 38.40
N TYR A 11 -8.50 27.66 38.28
CA TYR A 11 -7.39 27.89 39.22
C TYR A 11 -6.04 28.07 38.52
N ALA A 12 -5.13 28.82 39.15
CA ALA A 12 -3.81 29.14 38.64
C ALA A 12 -2.74 28.12 39.10
N SER A 13 -2.76 26.91 38.54
CA SER A 13 -1.72 25.91 38.76
C SER A 13 -0.32 26.43 38.39
N HIS A 14 0.71 25.79 38.92
CA HIS A 14 2.12 26.10 38.67
C HIS A 14 2.50 27.56 39.04
N SER A 15 1.80 28.14 40.02
CA SER A 15 2.01 29.53 40.46
C SER A 15 1.97 29.68 41.98
N SER A 16 2.47 30.80 42.49
CA SER A 16 2.43 31.13 43.92
C SER A 16 1.02 31.18 44.51
N HIS A 17 -0.03 31.29 43.69
CA HIS A 17 -1.42 31.26 44.18
C HIS A 17 -1.79 29.92 44.83
N VAL A 18 -1.09 28.83 44.48
CA VAL A 18 -1.31 27.50 45.05
C VAL A 18 -0.86 27.42 46.52
N GLU A 19 0.02 28.32 47.00
CA GLU A 19 0.44 28.35 48.40
C GLU A 19 -0.75 28.50 49.38
N GLY A 20 -1.80 29.22 48.97
CA GLY A 20 -2.99 29.44 49.78
C GLY A 20 -3.77 28.17 50.11
N VAL A 21 -3.55 27.07 49.37
CA VAL A 21 -4.21 25.78 49.62
C VAL A 21 -3.26 24.71 50.15
N ARG A 22 -1.99 25.05 50.43
CA ARG A 22 -0.94 24.10 50.85
C ARG A 22 -1.34 23.25 52.05
N GLU A 23 -1.63 23.89 53.18
CA GLU A 23 -1.93 23.18 54.44
C GLU A 23 -3.20 22.32 54.32
N ARG A 24 -4.20 22.81 53.58
CA ARG A 24 -5.42 22.06 53.31
C ARG A 24 -5.12 20.82 52.47
N LEU A 25 -4.35 20.94 51.39
CA LEU A 25 -4.01 19.81 50.53
C LEU A 25 -3.19 18.75 51.28
N LEU A 26 -2.25 19.17 52.14
CA LEU A 26 -1.49 18.26 52.99
C LEU A 26 -2.38 17.50 53.97
N ALA A 27 -3.35 18.19 54.59
CA ALA A 27 -4.30 17.57 55.50
C ALA A 27 -5.27 16.62 54.78
N ASP A 28 -5.83 17.05 53.64
CA ASP A 28 -6.80 16.27 52.85
C ASP A 28 -6.18 14.98 52.29
N LEU A 29 -4.88 15.00 51.97
CA LEU A 29 -4.13 13.84 51.47
C LEU A 29 -3.41 13.04 52.56
N ALA A 30 -3.50 13.40 53.84
CA ALA A 30 -2.77 12.74 54.93
C ALA A 30 -3.12 11.24 55.08
N GLY A 31 -4.31 10.83 54.65
CA GLY A 31 -4.75 9.42 54.65
C GLY A 31 -4.25 8.59 53.46
N VAL A 32 -3.57 9.21 52.48
CA VAL A 32 -3.04 8.52 51.30
C VAL A 32 -1.63 8.05 51.59
N ALA A 33 -1.42 6.73 51.61
CA ALA A 33 -0.11 6.11 51.77
C ALA A 33 0.40 5.60 50.41
N PRO A 34 1.37 6.28 49.77
CA PRO A 34 1.95 5.82 48.51
C PRO A 34 2.74 4.54 48.72
N VAL A 35 2.80 3.71 47.68
CA VAL A 35 3.58 2.46 47.67
C VAL A 35 4.45 2.40 46.43
N SER A 36 5.58 1.71 46.53
CA SER A 36 6.46 1.43 45.40
C SER A 36 5.76 0.47 44.43
N GLY A 37 5.52 0.95 43.22
CA GLY A 37 4.92 0.20 42.12
C GLY A 37 5.97 -0.51 41.28
N VAL A 38 5.52 -1.44 40.44
CA VAL A 38 6.38 -2.19 39.51
C VAL A 38 6.63 -1.46 38.19
N VAL A 39 5.85 -0.42 37.88
CA VAL A 39 6.02 0.41 36.69
C VAL A 39 6.93 1.59 37.05
N PRO A 40 8.10 1.75 36.40
CA PRO A 40 8.97 2.89 36.64
C PRO A 40 8.25 4.21 36.39
N PHE A 41 8.45 5.19 37.27
CA PHE A 41 7.81 6.49 37.20
C PHE A 41 8.83 7.59 36.93
N PHE A 42 8.70 8.28 35.80
CA PHE A 42 9.49 9.46 35.49
C PHE A 42 8.68 10.71 35.85
N SER A 43 9.16 11.49 36.81
CA SER A 43 8.44 12.70 37.22
C SER A 43 8.80 13.89 36.33
N THR A 44 7.77 14.53 35.80
CA THR A 44 7.86 15.78 35.04
C THR A 44 8.10 17.02 35.90
N VAL A 45 8.09 16.90 37.23
CA VAL A 45 8.38 17.99 38.18
C VAL A 45 9.82 17.92 38.67
N THR A 46 10.30 16.71 38.99
CA THR A 46 11.70 16.51 39.42
C THR A 46 12.65 16.27 38.25
N GLY A 47 12.15 15.94 37.06
CA GLY A 47 12.94 15.72 35.85
C GLY A 47 13.72 14.41 35.84
N GLY A 48 13.22 13.35 36.50
CA GLY A 48 13.91 12.07 36.58
C GLY A 48 13.07 10.92 37.12
N TRP A 49 13.65 9.72 37.10
CA TRP A 49 13.08 8.50 37.69
C TRP A 49 12.92 8.62 39.21
N LEU A 50 11.76 8.26 39.72
CA LEU A 50 11.38 8.41 41.12
C LEU A 50 10.60 7.18 41.60
N ASP A 51 10.87 6.74 42.83
CA ASP A 51 10.10 5.67 43.47
C ASP A 51 8.70 6.19 43.82
N THR A 52 7.65 5.50 43.36
CA THR A 52 6.27 5.89 43.60
C THR A 52 5.87 5.88 45.08
N GLY A 53 6.64 5.20 45.94
CA GLY A 53 6.50 5.30 47.39
C GLY A 53 6.74 6.72 47.95
N SER A 54 7.36 7.60 47.16
CA SER A 54 7.60 9.00 47.52
C SER A 54 6.57 10.00 46.96
N LEU A 55 5.50 9.52 46.31
CA LEU A 55 4.40 10.36 45.78
C LEU A 55 3.42 10.78 46.89
N ASP A 56 3.96 11.33 47.98
CA ASP A 56 3.22 11.76 49.15
C ASP A 56 2.43 13.07 48.91
N ALA A 57 1.71 13.54 49.93
CA ALA A 57 0.98 14.80 49.86
C ALA A 57 1.87 16.00 49.50
N GLY A 58 3.14 15.98 49.94
CA GLY A 58 4.12 17.00 49.61
C GLY A 58 4.54 16.98 48.14
N TYR A 59 4.67 15.79 47.55
CA TYR A 59 4.89 15.64 46.11
C TYR A 59 3.73 16.22 45.30
N TRP A 60 2.48 15.87 45.62
CA TRP A 60 1.31 16.36 44.88
C TRP A 60 1.13 17.87 45.04
N PHE A 61 1.42 18.42 46.22
CA PHE A 61 1.51 19.87 46.40
C PHE A 61 2.56 20.49 45.47
N ARG A 62 3.79 19.95 45.42
CA ARG A 62 4.84 20.43 44.50
C ARG A 62 4.40 20.31 43.04
N ASN A 63 3.77 19.21 42.64
CA ASN A 63 3.27 19.03 41.27
C ASN A 63 2.24 20.08 40.87
N LEU A 64 1.34 20.44 41.80
CA LEU A 64 0.35 21.49 41.60
C LEU A 64 0.99 22.89 41.59
N ARG A 65 2.03 23.10 42.40
CA ARG A 65 2.65 24.41 42.68
C ARG A 65 3.79 24.79 41.72
N GLU A 66 4.63 23.86 41.35
CA GLU A 66 5.84 24.06 40.55
C GLU A 66 5.58 23.77 39.07
N THR A 67 6.36 24.36 38.17
CA THR A 67 6.23 24.14 36.73
C THR A 67 6.47 22.68 36.38
N VAL A 68 5.57 22.10 35.58
CA VAL A 68 5.75 20.76 35.01
C VAL A 68 6.58 20.87 33.73
N GLU A 69 7.78 20.30 33.76
CA GLU A 69 8.77 20.34 32.69
C GLU A 69 8.52 19.23 31.65
N PHE A 70 7.29 19.16 31.12
CA PHE A 70 6.83 18.08 30.22
C PHE A 70 7.71 17.93 28.95
N GLY A 71 8.11 19.05 28.36
CA GLY A 71 9.02 19.06 27.20
C GLY A 71 10.38 18.45 27.52
N ARG A 72 11.01 18.90 28.62
CA ARG A 72 12.32 18.35 29.05
C ARG A 72 12.22 16.87 29.42
N ALA A 73 11.16 16.47 30.13
CA ALA A 73 10.94 15.06 30.46
C ALA A 73 10.81 14.19 29.20
N THR A 74 10.10 14.67 28.18
CA THR A 74 9.99 13.98 26.90
C THR A 74 11.33 13.93 26.17
N GLU A 75 12.10 15.02 26.13
CA GLU A 75 13.46 15.07 25.57
C GLU A 75 14.39 14.05 26.28
N SER A 76 14.33 13.96 27.62
CA SER A 76 15.11 12.99 28.40
C SER A 76 14.74 11.55 28.06
N LEU A 77 13.45 11.22 28.03
CA LEU A 77 12.98 9.86 27.70
C LEU A 77 13.34 9.47 26.27
N LEU A 78 13.22 10.38 25.30
CA LEU A 78 13.70 10.16 23.93
C LEU A 78 15.21 9.89 23.91
N GLY A 79 15.99 10.67 24.68
CA GLY A 79 17.44 10.49 24.83
C GLY A 79 17.85 9.16 25.49
N GLU A 80 17.00 8.61 26.36
CA GLU A 80 17.17 7.27 26.96
C GLU A 80 16.72 6.14 26.02
N GLY A 81 16.18 6.45 24.84
CA GLY A 81 15.77 5.48 23.82
C GLY A 81 14.30 5.07 23.87
N PHE A 82 13.48 5.71 24.71
CA PHE A 82 12.03 5.50 24.70
C PHE A 82 11.42 6.15 23.46
N ARG A 83 10.76 5.34 22.63
CA ARG A 83 10.18 5.80 21.36
C ARG A 83 8.66 5.68 21.27
N PHE A 84 8.03 4.90 22.15
CA PHE A 84 6.58 4.72 22.15
C PHE A 84 5.96 5.43 23.34
N PHE A 85 5.07 6.37 23.07
CA PHE A 85 4.35 7.14 24.08
C PHE A 85 2.86 6.89 23.93
N VAL A 86 2.23 6.47 25.02
CA VAL A 86 0.78 6.21 25.08
C VAL A 86 0.17 7.16 26.08
N GLU A 87 -0.72 8.04 25.61
CA GLU A 87 -1.54 8.88 26.48
C GLU A 87 -2.80 8.12 26.89
N ALA A 88 -2.84 7.70 28.15
CA ALA A 88 -4.02 7.08 28.75
C ALA A 88 -5.07 8.16 29.07
N SER A 89 -5.96 8.43 28.12
CA SER A 89 -7.02 9.43 28.29
C SER A 89 -8.26 9.13 27.43
N PRO A 90 -9.45 9.65 27.81
CA PRO A 90 -10.66 9.61 26.99
C PRO A 90 -10.54 10.51 25.74
N HIS A 91 -9.56 11.42 25.70
CA HIS A 91 -9.29 12.30 24.58
C HIS A 91 -7.86 12.85 24.66
N PRO A 92 -6.93 12.43 23.79
CA PRO A 92 -5.54 12.80 23.89
C PRO A 92 -5.31 14.28 23.57
N VAL A 93 -4.53 14.95 24.40
CA VAL A 93 -4.13 16.36 24.22
C VAL A 93 -2.61 16.57 24.28
N LEU A 94 -1.87 15.58 24.78
CA LEU A 94 -0.42 15.64 24.99
C LEU A 94 0.36 15.00 23.84
N THR A 95 -0.24 14.09 23.07
CA THR A 95 0.40 13.40 21.93
C THR A 95 1.05 14.37 20.95
N PHE A 96 0.41 15.51 20.69
CA PHE A 96 0.96 16.57 19.84
C PHE A 96 2.27 17.16 20.39
N GLY A 97 2.32 17.45 21.70
CA GLY A 97 3.53 17.99 22.34
C GLY A 97 4.68 17.00 22.35
N VAL A 98 4.37 15.70 22.51
CA VAL A 98 5.37 14.63 22.38
C VAL A 98 5.91 14.57 20.95
N GLN A 99 5.04 14.59 19.94
CA GLN A 99 5.46 14.55 18.53
C GLN A 99 6.35 15.74 18.17
N GLN A 100 5.97 16.96 18.58
CA GLN A 100 6.80 18.15 18.34
C GLN A 100 8.19 18.04 18.98
N THR A 101 8.27 17.45 20.16
CA THR A 101 9.53 17.22 20.86
C THR A 101 10.39 16.19 20.11
N ALA A 102 9.78 15.11 19.64
CA ALA A 102 10.45 14.07 18.86
C ALA A 102 10.94 14.54 17.49
N ASP A 103 10.16 15.37 16.80
CA ASP A 103 10.51 15.97 15.51
C ASP A 103 11.73 16.92 15.67
N LYS A 104 11.74 17.72 16.75
CA LYS A 104 12.86 18.61 17.07
C LYS A 104 14.14 17.84 17.43
N ALA A 105 14.01 16.68 18.06
CA ALA A 105 15.13 15.81 18.41
C ALA A 105 15.69 15.01 17.21
N ASP A 106 15.16 15.21 15.99
CA ASP A 106 15.53 14.52 14.75
C ASP A 106 15.58 12.97 14.88
N THR A 107 14.63 12.44 15.64
CA THR A 107 14.53 10.99 15.89
C THR A 107 14.18 10.18 14.64
N ALA A 108 13.82 10.84 13.54
CA ALA A 108 13.62 10.22 12.23
C ALA A 108 14.90 9.55 11.69
N ALA A 109 16.08 10.02 12.09
CA ALA A 109 17.38 9.44 11.74
C ALA A 109 17.86 8.36 12.73
N SER A 110 17.10 8.05 13.79
CA SER A 110 17.47 7.03 14.76
C SER A 110 17.44 5.63 14.12
N ALA A 111 18.45 4.81 14.41
CA ALA A 111 18.52 3.40 14.00
C ALA A 111 17.32 2.57 14.48
N GLN A 112 16.61 3.04 15.51
CA GLN A 112 15.42 2.37 16.05
C GLN A 112 14.12 2.81 15.36
N GLY A 113 14.13 3.85 14.51
CA GLY A 113 12.96 4.42 13.84
C GLY A 113 12.30 5.58 14.60
N PRO A 114 11.32 6.28 14.00
CA PRO A 114 10.72 7.49 14.57
C PRO A 114 9.98 7.22 15.88
N ALA A 115 9.84 8.24 16.72
CA ALA A 115 8.96 8.18 17.88
C ALA A 115 7.48 8.12 17.46
N VAL A 116 6.68 7.45 18.27
CA VAL A 116 5.26 7.20 18.01
C VAL A 116 4.48 7.61 19.26
N ALA A 117 3.60 8.60 19.11
CA ALA A 117 2.71 9.07 20.17
C ALA A 117 1.25 8.77 19.82
N VAL A 118 0.60 7.91 20.61
CA VAL A 118 -0.80 7.51 20.43
C VAL A 118 -1.61 7.79 21.70
N GLY A 119 -2.92 7.94 21.56
CA GLY A 119 -3.85 8.01 22.70
C GLY A 119 -4.65 6.71 22.84
N THR A 120 -5.17 6.42 24.03
CA THR A 120 -5.99 5.21 24.26
C THR A 120 -7.39 5.31 23.63
N LEU A 121 -8.07 6.45 23.80
CA LEU A 121 -9.45 6.66 23.34
C LEU A 121 -9.60 8.03 22.67
N ARG A 122 -10.76 8.32 22.08
CA ARG A 122 -11.10 9.66 21.58
C ARG A 122 -12.49 10.07 22.05
N ARG A 123 -12.73 11.39 22.11
CA ARG A 123 -14.03 11.95 22.48
C ARG A 123 -15.10 11.46 21.50
N GLY A 124 -16.12 10.77 22.00
CA GLY A 124 -17.18 10.18 21.18
C GLY A 124 -16.85 8.79 20.62
N GLU A 125 -15.64 8.29 20.83
CA GLU A 125 -15.15 6.97 20.36
C GLU A 125 -14.61 6.18 21.56
N GLY A 126 -15.52 5.76 22.44
CA GLY A 126 -15.18 4.87 23.56
C GLY A 126 -15.09 3.40 23.12
N GLY A 127 -14.60 2.53 24.01
CA GLY A 127 -14.65 1.09 23.83
C GLY A 127 -13.43 0.46 23.16
N LEU A 128 -13.50 -0.85 22.96
CA LEU A 128 -12.39 -1.67 22.48
C LEU A 128 -12.01 -1.36 21.03
N ASP A 129 -12.95 -0.96 20.17
CA ASP A 129 -12.65 -0.66 18.76
C ASP A 129 -11.63 0.48 18.63
N ARG A 130 -11.86 1.58 19.35
CA ARG A 130 -10.91 2.71 19.36
C ARG A 130 -9.60 2.31 20.02
N PHE A 131 -9.65 1.56 21.12
CA PHE A 131 -8.45 1.07 21.81
C PHE A 131 -7.58 0.19 20.89
N LEU A 132 -8.18 -0.77 20.20
CA LEU A 132 -7.51 -1.66 19.24
C LEU A 132 -7.02 -0.90 18.02
N THR A 133 -7.74 0.12 17.55
CA THR A 133 -7.27 0.98 16.46
C THR A 133 -6.01 1.75 16.89
N SER A 134 -5.96 2.28 18.12
CA SER A 134 -4.76 2.95 18.64
C SER A 134 -3.59 1.97 18.85
N LEU A 135 -3.86 0.73 19.23
CA LEU A 135 -2.86 -0.34 19.26
C LEU A 135 -2.34 -0.66 17.85
N GLY A 136 -3.22 -0.66 16.85
CA GLY A 136 -2.87 -0.81 15.44
C GLY A 136 -2.00 0.33 14.91
N GLU A 137 -2.30 1.58 15.30
CA GLU A 137 -1.47 2.75 14.98
C GLU A 137 -0.06 2.62 15.60
N ALA A 138 0.04 2.17 16.85
CA ALA A 138 1.32 1.89 17.48
C ALA A 138 2.07 0.75 16.78
N HIS A 139 1.35 -0.30 16.37
CA HIS A 139 1.92 -1.43 15.63
C HIS A 139 2.47 -1.02 14.27
N ALA A 140 1.75 -0.17 13.53
CA ALA A 140 2.23 0.41 12.26
C ALA A 140 3.49 1.27 12.45
N GLY A 141 3.64 1.88 13.64
CA GLY A 141 4.87 2.55 14.08
C GLY A 141 6.01 1.61 14.52
N GLY A 142 5.83 0.30 14.42
CA GLY A 142 6.82 -0.72 14.73
C GLY A 142 6.77 -1.28 16.16
N LEU A 143 5.67 -1.06 16.90
CA LEU A 143 5.42 -1.77 18.16
C LEU A 143 5.00 -3.20 17.86
N SER A 144 5.56 -4.20 18.53
CA SER A 144 5.11 -5.59 18.41
C SER A 144 4.42 -6.02 19.70
N PRO A 145 3.09 -5.83 19.83
CA PRO A 145 2.37 -6.30 21.01
C PRO A 145 2.29 -7.83 21.01
N ASP A 146 2.07 -8.40 22.19
CA ASP A 146 1.76 -9.83 22.35
C ASP A 146 0.35 -10.09 21.83
N TRP A 147 0.25 -10.42 20.54
CA TRP A 147 -1.02 -10.69 19.87
C TRP A 147 -1.76 -11.90 20.44
N ASP A 148 -1.05 -12.90 20.98
CA ASP A 148 -1.68 -14.04 21.63
C ASP A 148 -2.43 -13.62 22.89
N ARG A 149 -1.90 -12.64 23.65
CA ARG A 149 -2.64 -12.04 24.77
C ARG A 149 -3.80 -11.17 24.33
N VAL A 150 -3.61 -10.35 23.29
CA VAL A 150 -4.65 -9.44 22.77
C VAL A 150 -5.87 -10.23 22.27
N PHE A 151 -5.63 -11.36 21.61
CA PHE A 151 -6.69 -12.21 21.05
C PHE A 151 -7.00 -13.45 21.90
N ALA A 152 -6.56 -13.49 23.16
CA ALA A 152 -6.88 -14.59 24.07
C ALA A 152 -8.41 -14.74 24.20
N GLY A 153 -8.92 -15.95 23.94
CA GLY A 153 -10.36 -16.26 23.94
C GLY A 153 -11.12 -15.87 22.67
N HIS A 154 -10.46 -15.25 21.68
CA HIS A 154 -11.06 -14.78 20.42
C HIS A 154 -10.34 -15.34 19.18
N ARG A 155 -9.65 -16.48 19.30
CA ARG A 155 -9.10 -17.20 18.15
C ARG A 155 -10.25 -17.70 17.27
N SER A 156 -10.72 -16.87 16.35
CA SER A 156 -11.32 -17.36 15.11
C SER A 156 -10.22 -18.11 14.36
N ASP A 157 -10.57 -19.24 13.73
CA ASP A 157 -9.72 -19.85 12.71
C ASP A 157 -9.37 -18.73 11.73
N GLY A 158 -8.10 -18.31 11.72
CA GLY A 158 -7.69 -17.02 11.15
C GLY A 158 -8.33 -16.76 9.79
N VAL A 159 -8.92 -15.57 9.62
CA VAL A 159 -9.49 -15.18 8.34
C VAL A 159 -8.36 -15.10 7.32
N SER A 160 -8.48 -15.88 6.23
CA SER A 160 -7.53 -15.78 5.11
C SER A 160 -7.67 -14.39 4.50
N LEU A 161 -6.62 -13.56 4.66
CA LEU A 161 -6.54 -12.27 3.98
C LEU A 161 -6.31 -12.50 2.47
N PRO A 162 -6.79 -11.58 1.63
CA PRO A 162 -6.64 -11.66 0.18
C PRO A 162 -5.17 -11.80 -0.25
N THR A 163 -4.97 -12.61 -1.28
CA THR A 163 -3.67 -13.04 -1.80
C THR A 163 -2.98 -11.93 -2.58
N TYR A 164 -1.96 -11.32 -1.98
CA TYR A 164 -0.88 -10.64 -2.72
C TYR A 164 0.42 -11.47 -2.60
N PRO A 165 1.20 -11.67 -3.68
CA PRO A 165 2.20 -12.73 -3.79
C PRO A 165 3.51 -12.51 -3.01
N PHE A 166 3.56 -11.60 -2.03
CA PHE A 166 4.73 -11.43 -1.16
C PHE A 166 4.70 -12.28 0.13
N GLN A 167 3.74 -13.18 0.30
CA GLN A 167 3.75 -14.09 1.46
C GLN A 167 3.53 -15.55 1.07
N ARG A 168 4.62 -16.34 1.19
CA ARG A 168 4.69 -17.70 1.81
C ARG A 168 6.04 -18.39 1.55
N ARG A 169 7.15 -17.69 1.80
CA ARG A 169 8.42 -18.34 2.18
C ARG A 169 9.00 -17.57 3.36
N SER A 170 9.49 -18.30 4.36
CA SER A 170 10.32 -17.72 5.42
C SER A 170 11.54 -17.09 4.75
N TYR A 171 11.58 -15.76 4.66
CA TYR A 171 12.79 -15.04 4.29
C TYR A 171 13.49 -14.69 5.60
N TRP A 172 14.42 -15.54 6.01
CA TRP A 172 15.41 -15.15 6.98
C TRP A 172 16.28 -14.08 6.30
N LEU A 173 16.49 -12.94 6.96
CA LEU A 173 17.64 -12.08 6.68
C LEU A 173 18.87 -12.89 7.08
N GLU A 174 19.27 -13.82 6.22
CA GLU A 174 20.65 -14.26 6.22
C GLU A 174 21.46 -13.04 5.83
N ASP A 175 22.41 -12.68 6.69
CA ASP A 175 23.42 -11.68 6.39
C ASP A 175 24.18 -12.15 5.15
N THR A 176 23.65 -11.81 3.97
CA THR A 176 24.40 -11.87 2.73
C THR A 176 25.34 -10.69 2.78
N GLY A 177 26.42 -10.84 3.56
CA GLY A 177 27.68 -10.22 3.20
C GLY A 177 27.91 -10.42 1.69
N PRO A 178 28.59 -9.47 1.02
CA PRO A 178 28.64 -9.40 -0.43
C PRO A 178 28.92 -10.78 -1.01
N ALA A 179 27.95 -11.31 -1.77
CA ALA A 179 27.98 -12.66 -2.29
C ALA A 179 29.21 -12.83 -3.19
N ALA A 180 30.25 -13.46 -2.66
CA ALA A 180 31.34 -13.97 -3.44
C ALA A 180 30.85 -15.21 -4.21
N GLY A 181 30.75 -15.09 -5.54
CA GLY A 181 30.86 -16.24 -6.44
C GLY A 181 29.57 -16.69 -7.14
N GLY A 182 29.36 -16.16 -8.35
CA GLY A 182 28.57 -16.75 -9.43
C GLY A 182 28.91 -16.02 -10.73
N PRO A 183 29.18 -16.71 -11.86
CA PRO A 183 30.01 -16.17 -12.94
C PRO A 183 29.28 -15.06 -13.73
N SER A 184 29.57 -13.82 -13.36
CA SER A 184 29.15 -12.61 -14.06
C SER A 184 30.13 -12.28 -15.18
N GLY A 185 29.81 -12.72 -16.39
CA GLY A 185 30.30 -12.09 -17.61
C GLY A 185 29.48 -10.84 -17.91
N ALA A 186 29.79 -9.73 -17.25
CA ALA A 186 29.52 -8.35 -17.65
C ALA A 186 30.07 -7.42 -16.55
N SER A 187 31.15 -6.71 -16.86
CA SER A 187 31.84 -5.73 -16.02
C SER A 187 30.90 -4.59 -15.58
N SER A 188 30.82 -4.33 -14.28
CA SER A 188 30.07 -3.21 -13.69
C SER A 188 30.91 -1.91 -13.74
N GLU A 189 30.32 -0.71 -13.83
CA GLU A 189 31.05 0.59 -13.77
C GLU A 189 31.74 0.81 -12.42
N GLY A 190 31.25 0.13 -11.37
CA GLY A 190 31.88 0.13 -10.05
C GLY A 190 33.13 -0.73 -10.03
N ASP A 191 33.06 -1.92 -10.61
CA ASP A 191 34.24 -2.75 -10.87
C ASP A 191 35.13 -2.03 -11.87
N ASP A 192 34.60 -1.27 -12.83
CA ASP A 192 35.38 -0.54 -13.83
C ASP A 192 36.27 0.54 -13.25
N PHE A 193 35.74 1.30 -12.27
CA PHE A 193 36.51 2.28 -11.52
C PHE A 193 37.55 1.60 -10.62
N TRP A 194 37.20 0.53 -9.91
CA TRP A 194 38.11 -0.20 -9.03
C TRP A 194 39.15 -1.02 -9.81
N ASP A 195 38.82 -1.50 -10.99
CA ASP A 195 39.69 -2.19 -11.95
C ASP A 195 40.62 -1.18 -12.62
N ALA A 196 40.15 0.03 -12.96
CA ALA A 196 41.00 1.12 -13.41
C ALA A 196 42.01 1.50 -12.31
N LEU A 197 41.54 1.65 -11.06
CA LEU A 197 42.40 1.96 -9.93
C LEU A 197 43.38 0.83 -9.60
N GLY A 198 42.91 -0.42 -9.58
CA GLY A 198 43.70 -1.61 -9.27
C GLY A 198 44.68 -2.01 -10.39
N GLY A 199 44.32 -1.71 -11.64
CA GLY A 199 45.13 -1.92 -12.84
C GLY A 199 46.06 -0.75 -13.20
N GLY A 200 45.93 0.39 -12.52
CA GLY A 200 46.75 1.59 -12.77
C GLY A 200 46.41 2.35 -14.06
N ASP A 201 45.19 2.21 -14.58
CA ASP A 201 44.72 2.90 -15.77
C ASP A 201 44.28 4.34 -15.44
N LEU A 202 45.26 5.27 -15.50
CA LEU A 202 45.06 6.67 -15.15
C LEU A 202 44.08 7.39 -16.09
N ASP A 203 44.08 7.07 -17.38
CA ASP A 203 43.21 7.73 -18.37
C ASP A 203 41.74 7.35 -18.14
N ARG A 204 41.49 6.09 -17.81
CA ARG A 204 40.14 5.60 -17.48
C ARG A 204 39.64 6.14 -16.14
N PHE A 205 40.51 6.20 -15.14
CA PHE A 205 40.21 6.79 -13.83
C PHE A 205 39.86 8.28 -13.92
N THR A 206 40.66 9.06 -14.64
CA THR A 206 40.47 10.51 -14.80
C THR A 206 39.23 10.84 -15.63
N THR A 207 38.97 10.07 -16.70
CA THR A 207 37.75 10.17 -17.51
C THR A 207 36.49 9.92 -16.67
N THR A 208 36.51 8.92 -15.78
CA THR A 208 35.37 8.56 -14.92
C THR A 208 35.03 9.66 -13.92
N LEU A 209 36.05 10.33 -13.37
CA LEU A 209 35.88 11.44 -12.42
C LEU A 209 35.69 12.81 -13.09
N GLY A 210 35.92 12.91 -14.40
CA GLY A 210 35.87 14.18 -15.14
C GLY A 210 36.99 15.15 -14.77
N VAL A 211 38.16 14.62 -14.40
CA VAL A 211 39.36 15.39 -14.00
C VAL A 211 40.49 15.18 -15.02
N ALA A 212 41.49 16.06 -15.03
CA ALA A 212 42.70 15.88 -15.82
C ALA A 212 43.75 15.02 -15.07
N PRO A 213 44.64 14.29 -15.77
CA PRO A 213 45.71 13.51 -15.15
C PRO A 213 46.64 14.33 -14.23
N GLU A 214 46.85 15.60 -14.55
CA GLU A 214 47.68 16.55 -13.80
C GLU A 214 46.95 17.30 -12.67
N ASP A 215 45.66 17.05 -12.45
CA ASP A 215 44.89 17.76 -11.43
C ASP A 215 45.37 17.42 -10.00
N PRO A 216 45.53 18.43 -9.12
CA PRO A 216 45.99 18.21 -7.75
C PRO A 216 44.92 17.54 -6.88
N LEU A 217 45.33 16.89 -5.77
CA LEU A 217 44.43 16.13 -4.89
C LEU A 217 43.25 16.93 -4.32
N ASN A 218 43.39 18.25 -4.17
CA ASN A 218 42.30 19.13 -3.74
C ASN A 218 41.20 19.32 -4.79
N VAL A 219 41.44 18.95 -6.06
CA VAL A 219 40.44 18.87 -7.14
C VAL A 219 39.89 17.45 -7.27
N VAL A 220 40.77 16.44 -7.17
CA VAL A 220 40.39 15.02 -7.30
C VAL A 220 39.50 14.54 -6.15
N LEU A 221 39.77 14.92 -4.90
CA LEU A 221 38.98 14.47 -3.74
C LEU A 221 37.52 14.94 -3.78
N PRO A 222 37.21 16.22 -4.07
CA PRO A 222 35.83 16.64 -4.30
C PRO A 222 35.15 15.93 -5.48
N ALA A 223 35.86 15.72 -6.59
CA ALA A 223 35.31 15.00 -7.75
C ALA A 223 34.96 13.55 -7.41
N LEU A 224 35.82 12.87 -6.64
CA LEU A 224 35.57 11.52 -6.13
C LEU A 224 34.38 11.47 -5.16
N ALA A 225 34.24 12.47 -4.27
CA ALA A 225 33.11 12.56 -3.36
C ALA A 225 31.79 12.80 -4.12
N ALA A 226 31.79 13.66 -5.13
CA ALA A 226 30.66 13.90 -6.02
C ALA A 226 30.29 12.62 -6.79
N TRP A 227 31.26 11.96 -7.42
CA TRP A 227 31.07 10.69 -8.13
C TRP A 227 30.45 9.62 -7.22
N ARG A 228 30.95 9.45 -5.99
CA ARG A 228 30.41 8.48 -5.03
C ARG A 228 28.98 8.81 -4.62
N THR A 229 28.69 10.10 -4.41
CA THR A 229 27.34 10.56 -4.05
C THR A 229 26.36 10.27 -5.20
N GLU A 230 26.71 10.66 -6.43
CA GLU A 230 25.89 10.41 -7.62
C GLU A 230 25.69 8.91 -7.89
N ARG A 231 26.71 8.07 -7.66
CA ARG A 231 26.59 6.62 -7.80
C ARG A 231 25.65 6.03 -6.76
N THR A 232 25.75 6.48 -5.50
CA THR A 232 24.88 6.03 -4.42
C THR A 232 23.43 6.41 -4.70
N GLU A 233 23.18 7.65 -5.12
CA GLU A 233 21.85 8.12 -5.54
C GLU A 233 21.31 7.30 -6.73
N ARG A 234 22.13 7.06 -7.76
CA ARG A 234 21.75 6.24 -8.92
C ARG A 234 21.39 4.81 -8.51
N SER A 235 22.17 4.18 -7.64
CA SER A 235 21.91 2.83 -7.14
C SER A 235 20.60 2.75 -6.35
N VAL A 236 20.33 3.74 -5.48
CA VAL A 236 19.07 3.85 -4.75
C VAL A 236 17.89 4.00 -5.72
N VAL A 237 17.99 4.89 -6.71
CA VAL A 237 16.93 5.08 -7.72
C VAL A 237 16.74 3.83 -8.58
N ASP A 238 17.81 3.13 -8.94
CA ASP A 238 17.73 1.89 -9.71
C ASP A 238 16.99 0.79 -8.95
N SER A 239 17.17 0.75 -7.62
CA SER A 239 16.42 -0.16 -6.74
C SER A 239 14.92 0.12 -6.67
N TRP A 240 14.47 1.33 -7.06
CA TRP A 240 13.06 1.72 -7.09
C TRP A 240 12.36 1.37 -8.40
N ARG A 241 13.08 0.82 -9.39
CA ARG A 241 12.53 0.51 -10.72
C ARG A 241 11.83 -0.84 -10.70
N TYR A 242 10.60 -0.84 -11.21
CA TYR A 242 9.81 -2.05 -11.40
C TYR A 242 9.11 -2.02 -12.76
N HIS A 243 8.80 -3.19 -13.28
CA HIS A 243 7.89 -3.33 -14.41
C HIS A 243 6.96 -4.52 -14.19
N VAL A 244 5.86 -4.53 -14.95
CA VAL A 244 4.91 -5.64 -14.96
C VAL A 244 5.39 -6.68 -15.95
N THR A 245 5.43 -7.93 -15.53
CA THR A 245 5.64 -9.10 -16.39
C THR A 245 4.52 -10.10 -16.18
N TRP A 246 4.37 -11.03 -17.11
CA TRP A 246 3.35 -12.07 -17.10
C TRP A 246 4.04 -13.42 -17.18
N ARG A 247 3.82 -14.26 -16.17
CA ARG A 247 4.49 -15.56 -16.06
C ARG A 247 3.51 -16.68 -16.37
N ALA A 248 3.94 -17.66 -17.16
CA ALA A 248 3.16 -18.86 -17.42
C ALA A 248 2.76 -19.54 -16.10
N LEU A 249 1.51 -19.92 -16.01
CA LEU A 249 0.92 -20.62 -14.88
C LEU A 249 0.84 -22.13 -15.17
N PRO A 250 0.82 -22.99 -14.14
CA PRO A 250 0.75 -24.44 -14.34
C PRO A 250 -0.47 -24.88 -15.16
N GLU A 251 -0.21 -25.62 -16.24
CA GLU A 251 -1.25 -26.33 -16.98
C GLU A 251 -1.75 -27.55 -16.22
N GLY A 252 -2.90 -28.08 -16.64
CA GLY A 252 -3.61 -29.13 -15.93
C GLY A 252 -4.85 -29.56 -16.71
N PRO A 253 -5.46 -30.71 -16.35
CA PRO A 253 -6.61 -31.25 -17.07
C PRO A 253 -7.82 -30.31 -16.98
N PRO A 254 -8.77 -30.41 -17.92
CA PRO A 254 -10.05 -29.70 -17.83
C PRO A 254 -10.77 -30.03 -16.53
N VAL A 255 -11.51 -29.05 -16.00
CA VAL A 255 -12.24 -29.17 -14.74
C VAL A 255 -13.71 -28.85 -14.93
N ALA A 256 -14.55 -29.48 -14.11
CA ALA A 256 -15.97 -29.20 -14.12
C ALA A 256 -16.26 -27.92 -13.33
N LEU A 257 -17.12 -27.06 -13.87
CA LEU A 257 -17.73 -25.96 -13.13
C LEU A 257 -19.01 -26.49 -12.48
N GLY A 258 -19.17 -26.27 -11.17
CA GLY A 258 -20.35 -26.72 -10.42
C GLY A 258 -21.28 -25.57 -10.01
N GLY A 259 -22.56 -25.90 -9.84
CA GLY A 259 -23.58 -25.01 -9.26
C GLY A 259 -24.03 -23.85 -10.17
N ASN A 260 -24.65 -22.83 -9.56
CA ASN A 260 -25.31 -21.74 -10.29
C ASN A 260 -24.32 -20.62 -10.57
N TRP A 261 -24.22 -20.17 -11.81
CA TRP A 261 -23.35 -19.07 -12.22
C TRP A 261 -24.16 -17.92 -12.81
N LEU A 262 -23.86 -16.70 -12.38
CA LEU A 262 -24.37 -15.50 -13.05
C LEU A 262 -23.37 -15.06 -14.11
N LEU A 263 -23.82 -14.90 -15.35
CA LEU A 263 -23.04 -14.30 -16.43
C LEU A 263 -23.67 -12.98 -16.83
N LEU A 264 -22.91 -11.89 -16.79
CA LEU A 264 -23.40 -10.55 -17.14
C LEU A 264 -22.78 -10.07 -18.44
N SER A 265 -23.60 -9.54 -19.34
CA SER A 265 -23.15 -8.86 -20.56
C SER A 265 -23.98 -7.61 -20.82
N SER A 266 -23.46 -6.70 -21.64
CA SER A 266 -24.17 -5.48 -22.03
C SER A 266 -25.03 -5.71 -23.28
N ASP A 267 -26.06 -4.90 -23.48
CA ASP A 267 -27.10 -5.02 -24.51
C ASP A 267 -26.73 -4.42 -25.86
N GLY A 268 -25.99 -3.31 -25.87
CA GLY A 268 -25.70 -2.54 -27.08
C GLY A 268 -24.43 -2.98 -27.78
N GLN A 269 -24.22 -4.28 -27.82
CA GLN A 269 -23.02 -4.92 -28.34
C GLN A 269 -23.09 -5.12 -29.87
N PRO A 270 -21.96 -5.02 -30.58
CA PRO A 270 -21.85 -5.56 -31.94
C PRO A 270 -22.20 -7.05 -31.94
N GLU A 271 -22.65 -7.61 -33.08
CA GLU A 271 -22.99 -9.05 -33.21
C GLU A 271 -21.91 -9.99 -32.63
N ASP A 272 -20.64 -9.58 -32.73
CA ASP A 272 -19.49 -10.30 -32.18
C ASP A 272 -19.54 -10.47 -30.65
N ALA A 273 -19.97 -9.46 -29.89
CA ALA A 273 -20.02 -9.57 -28.43
C ALA A 273 -21.25 -10.37 -27.94
N VAL A 274 -22.35 -10.35 -28.69
CA VAL A 274 -23.47 -11.29 -28.46
C VAL A 274 -23.00 -12.73 -28.63
N ARG A 275 -22.40 -13.04 -29.78
CA ARG A 275 -21.81 -14.35 -30.08
C ARG A 275 -20.80 -14.79 -29.01
N ARG A 276 -19.99 -13.88 -28.49
CA ARG A 276 -19.01 -14.19 -27.44
C ARG A 276 -19.68 -14.50 -26.09
N SER A 277 -20.71 -13.76 -25.70
CA SER A 277 -21.46 -14.07 -24.49
C SER A 277 -22.13 -15.45 -24.58
N GLU A 278 -22.75 -15.77 -25.71
CA GLU A 278 -23.36 -17.09 -25.97
C GLU A 278 -22.33 -18.22 -26.00
N ALA A 279 -21.18 -17.99 -26.64
CA ALA A 279 -20.08 -18.96 -26.64
C ALA A 279 -19.54 -19.21 -25.22
N THR A 280 -19.46 -18.17 -24.39
CA THR A 280 -19.01 -18.28 -22.98
C THR A 280 -20.02 -19.06 -22.15
N VAL A 281 -21.33 -18.78 -22.32
CA VAL A 281 -22.40 -19.56 -21.67
C VAL A 281 -22.27 -21.04 -22.04
N HIS A 282 -22.17 -21.36 -23.34
CA HIS A 282 -22.04 -22.73 -23.83
C HIS A 282 -20.79 -23.44 -23.27
N VAL A 283 -19.67 -22.73 -23.18
CA VAL A 283 -18.43 -23.27 -22.58
C VAL A 283 -18.64 -23.62 -21.10
N MET A 284 -19.26 -22.73 -20.33
CA MET A 284 -19.50 -22.95 -18.90
C MET A 284 -20.52 -24.07 -18.66
N GLU A 285 -21.58 -24.14 -19.45
CA GLU A 285 -22.59 -25.22 -19.38
C GLU A 285 -22.00 -26.58 -19.75
N ARG A 286 -21.15 -26.65 -20.79
CA ARG A 286 -20.43 -27.89 -21.12
C ARG A 286 -19.47 -28.33 -20.03
N ALA A 287 -18.95 -27.39 -19.25
CA ALA A 287 -18.15 -27.70 -18.06
C ALA A 287 -19.01 -28.09 -16.85
N GLY A 288 -20.35 -28.01 -16.92
CA GLY A 288 -21.27 -28.48 -15.88
C GLY A 288 -21.96 -27.38 -15.04
N ALA A 289 -21.70 -26.10 -15.34
CA ALA A 289 -22.36 -25.00 -14.63
C ALA A 289 -23.82 -24.83 -15.07
N SER A 290 -24.70 -24.43 -14.15
CA SER A 290 -26.01 -23.89 -14.50
C SER A 290 -25.90 -22.38 -14.65
N VAL A 291 -25.92 -21.86 -15.87
CA VAL A 291 -25.64 -20.45 -16.15
C VAL A 291 -26.94 -19.67 -16.31
N VAL A 292 -27.07 -18.57 -15.57
CA VAL A 292 -28.10 -17.56 -15.80
C VAL A 292 -27.46 -16.33 -16.41
N HIS A 293 -27.78 -16.09 -17.69
CA HIS A 293 -27.25 -14.97 -18.47
C HIS A 293 -28.14 -13.73 -18.32
N VAL A 294 -27.59 -12.66 -17.75
CA VAL A 294 -28.26 -11.38 -17.55
C VAL A 294 -27.68 -10.34 -18.49
N ARG A 295 -28.52 -9.82 -19.40
CA ARG A 295 -28.17 -8.74 -20.34
C ARG A 295 -28.55 -7.37 -19.77
N LEU A 296 -27.55 -6.54 -19.47
CA LEU A 296 -27.71 -5.21 -18.89
C LEU A 296 -27.72 -4.12 -19.96
N THR A 297 -28.41 -3.03 -19.67
CA THR A 297 -28.44 -1.80 -20.45
C THR A 297 -27.67 -0.71 -19.71
N GLU A 298 -27.59 0.49 -20.27
CA GLU A 298 -27.01 1.64 -19.56
C GLU A 298 -27.80 2.03 -18.30
N ALA A 299 -29.10 1.73 -18.21
CA ALA A 299 -29.89 2.04 -17.02
C ALA A 299 -29.38 1.31 -15.76
N GLU A 300 -28.77 0.14 -15.93
CA GLU A 300 -28.16 -0.63 -14.85
C GLU A 300 -26.76 -0.14 -14.44
N ALA A 301 -26.27 0.98 -14.98
CA ALA A 301 -25.15 1.71 -14.40
C ALA A 301 -25.54 2.40 -13.08
N ASP A 302 -26.84 2.47 -12.78
CA ASP A 302 -27.36 2.83 -11.46
C ASP A 302 -27.33 1.62 -10.51
N ARG A 303 -26.71 1.80 -9.34
CA ARG A 303 -26.55 0.77 -8.30
C ARG A 303 -27.89 0.20 -7.82
N ALA A 304 -28.90 1.04 -7.60
CA ALA A 304 -30.19 0.59 -7.07
C ALA A 304 -30.97 -0.21 -8.12
N VAL A 305 -30.98 0.28 -9.36
CA VAL A 305 -31.60 -0.41 -10.49
C VAL A 305 -30.97 -1.79 -10.70
N LEU A 306 -29.64 -1.86 -10.67
CA LEU A 306 -28.94 -3.14 -10.80
C LEU A 306 -29.17 -4.05 -9.60
N ALA A 307 -29.19 -3.55 -8.37
CA ALA A 307 -29.48 -4.34 -7.17
C ALA A 307 -30.86 -5.00 -7.21
N ASP A 308 -31.89 -4.28 -7.68
CA ASP A 308 -33.23 -4.85 -7.85
C ASP A 308 -33.25 -5.94 -8.92
N ARG A 309 -32.54 -5.72 -10.03
CA ARG A 309 -32.43 -6.71 -11.10
C ARG A 309 -31.67 -7.97 -10.67
N ILE A 310 -30.58 -7.82 -9.93
CA ILE A 310 -29.84 -8.95 -9.35
C ILE A 310 -30.72 -9.69 -8.35
N ARG A 311 -31.43 -9.00 -7.44
CA ARG A 311 -32.33 -9.63 -6.47
C ARG A 311 -33.43 -10.45 -7.14
N ALA A 312 -34.05 -9.91 -8.19
CA ALA A 312 -35.06 -10.63 -8.97
C ALA A 312 -34.47 -11.88 -9.64
N THR A 313 -33.25 -11.79 -10.16
CA THR A 313 -32.54 -12.92 -10.80
C THR A 313 -32.17 -13.99 -9.77
N LEU A 314 -31.65 -13.59 -8.60
CA LEU A 314 -31.32 -14.53 -7.52
C LEU A 314 -32.56 -15.28 -7.02
N GLY A 315 -33.71 -14.61 -6.97
CA GLY A 315 -34.98 -15.23 -6.55
C GLY A 315 -35.51 -16.33 -7.46
N THR A 316 -35.01 -16.46 -8.70
CA THR A 316 -35.41 -17.55 -9.62
C THR A 316 -34.48 -18.77 -9.55
N LEU A 317 -33.33 -18.64 -8.88
CA LEU A 317 -32.35 -19.72 -8.77
C LEU A 317 -32.78 -20.75 -7.72
N PRO A 318 -32.53 -22.05 -7.96
CA PRO A 318 -32.85 -23.11 -7.01
C PRO A 318 -31.92 -23.15 -5.78
N GLY A 319 -30.89 -22.29 -5.72
CA GLY A 319 -29.90 -22.24 -4.65
C GLY A 319 -28.93 -21.06 -4.80
N PRO A 320 -27.93 -20.95 -3.91
CA PRO A 320 -26.97 -19.84 -3.95
C PRO A 320 -26.15 -19.83 -5.24
N VAL A 321 -25.60 -18.67 -5.57
CA VAL A 321 -24.68 -18.49 -6.70
C VAL A 321 -23.30 -18.97 -6.28
N THR A 322 -22.69 -19.83 -7.11
CA THR A 322 -21.32 -20.33 -6.93
C THR A 322 -20.28 -19.33 -7.42
N GLY A 323 -20.60 -18.55 -8.46
CA GLY A 323 -19.68 -17.57 -9.02
C GLY A 323 -20.37 -16.60 -9.98
N VAL A 324 -19.74 -15.45 -10.18
CA VAL A 324 -20.23 -14.39 -11.08
C VAL A 324 -19.15 -14.08 -12.11
N LEU A 325 -19.48 -14.17 -13.39
CA LEU A 325 -18.62 -13.75 -14.50
C LEU A 325 -19.21 -12.53 -15.19
N SER A 326 -18.49 -11.42 -15.15
CA SER A 326 -18.85 -10.19 -15.84
C SER A 326 -18.07 -10.07 -17.15
N LEU A 327 -18.78 -10.12 -18.27
CA LEU A 327 -18.27 -9.76 -19.61
C LEU A 327 -18.49 -8.27 -19.92
N LEU A 328 -18.95 -7.49 -18.94
CA LEU A 328 -19.26 -6.06 -19.12
C LEU A 328 -18.00 -5.25 -19.47
N GLY A 329 -16.82 -5.73 -19.07
CA GLY A 329 -15.54 -5.09 -19.39
C GLY A 329 -15.21 -5.05 -20.89
N LEU A 330 -15.97 -5.76 -21.73
CA LEU A 330 -15.85 -5.70 -23.19
C LEU A 330 -16.57 -4.48 -23.81
N ASP A 331 -17.39 -3.75 -23.04
CA ASP A 331 -18.13 -2.59 -23.52
C ASP A 331 -17.33 -1.28 -23.35
N GLU A 332 -16.72 -0.84 -24.44
CA GLU A 332 -15.92 0.40 -24.48
C GLU A 332 -16.74 1.65 -24.83
N ARG A 333 -18.05 1.53 -25.07
CA ARG A 333 -18.90 2.69 -25.41
C ARG A 333 -18.87 3.70 -24.26
N PRO A 334 -18.90 5.01 -24.54
CA PRO A 334 -18.95 6.02 -23.49
C PRO A 334 -20.29 6.00 -22.76
N HIS A 335 -20.28 6.24 -21.45
CA HIS A 335 -21.49 6.52 -20.67
C HIS A 335 -22.09 7.87 -21.11
N SER A 336 -23.42 7.95 -21.29
CA SER A 336 -24.12 9.13 -21.82
C SER A 336 -23.91 10.40 -20.98
N ALA A 337 -24.05 10.29 -19.66
CA ALA A 337 -23.82 11.41 -18.72
C ALA A 337 -22.33 11.68 -18.45
N HIS A 338 -21.44 10.71 -18.68
CA HIS A 338 -20.01 10.78 -18.35
C HIS A 338 -19.16 10.22 -19.50
N PRO A 339 -19.01 10.96 -20.62
CA PRO A 339 -18.42 10.40 -21.85
C PRO A 339 -16.96 9.94 -21.73
N SER A 340 -16.24 10.37 -20.69
CA SER A 340 -14.88 9.92 -20.40
C SER A 340 -14.81 8.56 -19.68
N VAL A 341 -15.95 8.00 -19.27
CA VAL A 341 -16.04 6.72 -18.58
C VAL A 341 -16.61 5.68 -19.53
N PRO A 342 -15.89 4.56 -19.78
CA PRO A 342 -16.45 3.43 -20.51
C PRO A 342 -17.65 2.84 -19.76
N LEU A 343 -18.73 2.55 -20.48
CA LEU A 343 -19.96 2.02 -19.94
C LEU A 343 -19.72 0.70 -19.20
N GLY A 344 -18.87 -0.17 -19.74
CA GLY A 344 -18.46 -1.41 -19.09
C GLY A 344 -17.83 -1.20 -17.71
N THR A 345 -17.07 -0.11 -17.53
CA THR A 345 -16.48 0.26 -16.23
C THR A 345 -17.55 0.73 -15.25
N ALA A 346 -18.48 1.57 -15.70
CA ALA A 346 -19.59 2.05 -14.86
C ALA A 346 -20.50 0.90 -14.40
N LEU A 347 -20.86 -0.01 -15.32
CA LEU A 347 -21.67 -1.19 -15.01
C LEU A 347 -20.97 -2.15 -14.03
N ASN A 348 -19.66 -2.36 -14.18
CA ASN A 348 -18.90 -3.19 -13.23
C ASN A 348 -18.79 -2.55 -11.84
N LEU A 349 -18.66 -1.23 -11.75
CA LEU A 349 -18.70 -0.51 -10.48
C LEU A 349 -20.06 -0.68 -9.78
N ALA A 350 -21.17 -0.51 -10.52
CA ALA A 350 -22.51 -0.77 -10.00
C ALA A 350 -22.70 -2.24 -9.60
N LEU A 351 -22.11 -3.17 -10.35
CA LEU A 351 -22.21 -4.61 -10.10
C LEU A 351 -21.56 -5.00 -8.76
N VAL A 352 -20.31 -4.59 -8.50
CA VAL A 352 -19.65 -4.96 -7.24
C VAL A 352 -20.36 -4.36 -6.02
N GLN A 353 -20.95 -3.17 -6.17
CA GLN A 353 -21.75 -2.53 -5.13
C GLN A 353 -23.08 -3.25 -4.90
N SER A 354 -23.82 -3.58 -5.96
CA SER A 354 -25.12 -4.25 -5.88
C SER A 354 -25.04 -5.70 -5.40
N LEU A 355 -23.94 -6.41 -5.68
CA LEU A 355 -23.67 -7.71 -5.06
C LEU A 355 -23.51 -7.57 -3.54
N GLY A 356 -22.86 -6.50 -3.07
CA GLY A 356 -22.82 -6.17 -1.64
C GLY A 356 -24.20 -5.88 -1.05
N ASP A 357 -25.04 -5.10 -1.75
CA ASP A 357 -26.41 -4.78 -1.31
C ASP A 357 -27.34 -6.00 -1.21
N THR A 358 -27.08 -7.02 -2.02
CA THR A 358 -27.85 -8.26 -2.04
C THR A 358 -27.27 -9.34 -1.13
N GLY A 359 -26.15 -9.07 -0.45
CA GLY A 359 -25.48 -10.06 0.40
C GLY A 359 -24.89 -11.23 -0.37
N THR A 360 -24.52 -11.01 -1.64
CA THR A 360 -23.93 -12.05 -2.50
C THR A 360 -22.42 -12.05 -2.35
N ASP A 361 -21.89 -13.07 -1.68
CA ASP A 361 -20.44 -13.25 -1.47
C ASP A 361 -19.78 -14.23 -2.47
N ALA A 362 -20.49 -14.59 -3.54
CA ALA A 362 -19.92 -15.42 -4.60
C ALA A 362 -18.74 -14.72 -5.29
N PRO A 363 -17.65 -15.43 -5.67
CA PRO A 363 -16.49 -14.85 -6.33
C PRO A 363 -16.86 -14.18 -7.66
N LEU A 364 -16.57 -12.88 -7.76
CA LEU A 364 -16.76 -12.05 -8.93
C LEU A 364 -15.50 -12.01 -9.81
N TRP A 365 -15.66 -12.40 -11.07
CA TRP A 365 -14.63 -12.33 -12.10
C TRP A 365 -15.00 -11.26 -13.14
N TRP A 366 -14.09 -10.32 -13.38
CA TRP A 366 -14.23 -9.31 -14.43
C TRP A 366 -13.39 -9.69 -15.64
N ALA A 367 -14.04 -9.84 -16.79
CA ALA A 367 -13.39 -10.18 -18.03
C ALA A 367 -13.14 -8.94 -18.91
N THR A 368 -11.95 -8.90 -19.49
CA THR A 368 -11.55 -7.98 -20.57
C THR A 368 -11.01 -8.78 -21.76
N ARG A 369 -10.65 -8.11 -22.84
CA ARG A 369 -9.97 -8.67 -24.00
C ARG A 369 -9.00 -7.66 -24.58
N GLY A 370 -7.72 -8.00 -24.61
CA GLY A 370 -6.68 -7.11 -25.12
C GLY A 370 -6.44 -5.90 -24.20
N ALA A 371 -6.87 -5.97 -22.94
CA ALA A 371 -6.57 -4.94 -21.96
C ALA A 371 -5.11 -5.03 -21.47
N VAL A 372 -4.42 -6.16 -21.71
CA VAL A 372 -3.05 -6.39 -21.28
C VAL A 372 -2.25 -7.05 -22.40
N SER A 373 -0.93 -6.86 -22.38
CA SER A 373 0.03 -7.61 -23.20
C SER A 373 0.74 -8.60 -22.29
N ALA A 374 0.45 -9.89 -22.47
CA ALA A 374 0.86 -10.96 -21.55
C ALA A 374 2.09 -11.76 -22.03
N GLY A 375 2.65 -11.44 -23.20
CA GLY A 375 3.83 -12.12 -23.72
C GLY A 375 4.09 -11.78 -25.18
N ASP A 376 5.06 -12.49 -25.77
CA ASP A 376 5.55 -12.20 -27.12
C ASP A 376 4.48 -12.34 -28.21
N THR A 377 3.47 -13.19 -27.99
CA THR A 377 2.32 -13.37 -28.90
C THR A 377 1.42 -12.14 -29.00
N ASP A 378 1.47 -11.26 -28.00
CA ASP A 378 0.70 -10.01 -27.96
C ASP A 378 1.56 -8.83 -28.49
N THR A 379 2.81 -9.08 -28.88
CA THR A 379 3.72 -8.03 -29.36
C THR A 379 3.19 -7.42 -30.66
N GLY A 380 2.91 -6.11 -30.62
CA GLY A 380 2.37 -5.37 -31.75
C GLY A 380 0.84 -5.31 -31.81
N SER A 381 0.13 -6.05 -30.95
CA SER A 381 -1.32 -5.88 -30.77
C SER A 381 -1.61 -4.59 -30.01
N ALA A 382 -2.65 -3.86 -30.45
CA ALA A 382 -3.10 -2.67 -29.74
C ALA A 382 -3.72 -3.06 -28.39
N VAL A 383 -3.22 -2.48 -27.30
CA VAL A 383 -3.79 -2.65 -25.96
C VAL A 383 -4.96 -1.68 -25.80
N SER A 384 -6.14 -2.19 -25.42
CA SER A 384 -7.30 -1.36 -25.15
C SER A 384 -7.14 -0.63 -23.81
N ALA A 385 -6.85 0.67 -23.88
CA ALA A 385 -6.77 1.53 -22.70
C ALA A 385 -8.13 1.65 -21.98
N ALA A 386 -9.23 1.65 -22.73
CA ALA A 386 -10.58 1.73 -22.18
C ALA A 386 -10.88 0.52 -21.27
N GLN A 387 -10.54 -0.69 -21.70
CA GLN A 387 -10.70 -1.89 -20.88
C GLN A 387 -9.66 -1.98 -19.76
N HIS A 388 -8.44 -1.48 -19.95
CA HIS A 388 -7.41 -1.50 -18.90
C HIS A 388 -7.78 -0.66 -17.67
N LEU A 389 -8.65 0.35 -17.82
CA LEU A 389 -9.19 1.09 -16.67
C LEU A 389 -9.83 0.14 -15.64
N LEU A 390 -10.51 -0.91 -16.10
CA LEU A 390 -11.15 -1.91 -15.26
C LEU A 390 -10.15 -2.70 -14.42
N TRP A 391 -8.92 -2.91 -14.91
CA TRP A 391 -7.86 -3.58 -14.16
C TRP A 391 -7.35 -2.73 -13.00
N GLY A 392 -7.35 -1.41 -13.15
CA GLY A 392 -7.05 -0.48 -12.06
C GLY A 392 -8.11 -0.57 -10.96
N LEU A 393 -9.38 -0.47 -11.34
CA LEU A 393 -10.52 -0.57 -10.43
C LEU A 393 -10.60 -1.94 -9.73
N GLY A 394 -10.42 -3.03 -10.47
CA GLY A 394 -10.53 -4.39 -9.93
C GLY A 394 -9.45 -4.71 -8.90
N ARG A 395 -8.23 -4.18 -9.05
CA ARG A 395 -7.18 -4.32 -8.02
C ARG A 395 -7.55 -3.63 -6.71
N VAL A 396 -8.35 -2.56 -6.76
CA VAL A 396 -8.88 -1.90 -5.55
C VAL A 396 -10.05 -2.70 -4.98
N ALA A 397 -10.96 -3.16 -5.84
CA ALA A 397 -12.09 -4.01 -5.43
C ALA A 397 -11.63 -5.30 -4.73
N ALA A 398 -10.51 -5.90 -5.17
CA ALA A 398 -9.88 -7.04 -4.51
C ALA A 398 -9.48 -6.76 -3.05
N LEU A 399 -9.08 -5.52 -2.74
CA LEU A 399 -8.68 -5.10 -1.40
C LEU A 399 -9.87 -4.68 -0.53
N GLU A 400 -10.86 -4.02 -1.13
CA GLU A 400 -12.04 -3.52 -0.42
C GLU A 400 -13.09 -4.62 -0.16
N PHE A 401 -13.21 -5.59 -1.08
CA PHE A 401 -14.25 -6.62 -1.07
C PHE A 401 -13.69 -8.05 -1.26
N PRO A 402 -12.67 -8.46 -0.49
CA PRO A 402 -12.00 -9.74 -0.70
C PRO A 402 -12.91 -10.97 -0.55
N GLN A 403 -13.97 -10.86 0.26
CA GLN A 403 -14.93 -11.93 0.50
C GLN A 403 -15.73 -12.35 -0.74
N ARG A 404 -15.81 -11.49 -1.75
CA ARG A 404 -16.60 -11.71 -2.98
C ARG A 404 -15.81 -11.50 -4.25
N TRP A 405 -14.49 -11.41 -4.15
CA TRP A 405 -13.63 -11.15 -5.29
C TRP A 405 -13.00 -12.44 -5.82
N GLY A 406 -13.24 -12.73 -7.10
CA GLY A 406 -12.56 -13.81 -7.82
C GLY A 406 -11.30 -13.30 -8.49
N GLY A 407 -11.43 -12.31 -9.39
CA GLY A 407 -10.28 -11.74 -10.09
C GLY A 407 -10.58 -11.02 -11.40
N LEU A 408 -9.51 -10.73 -12.12
CA LEU A 408 -9.44 -10.12 -13.44
C LEU A 408 -8.96 -11.17 -14.45
N ILE A 409 -9.67 -11.30 -15.57
CA ILE A 409 -9.32 -12.22 -16.66
C ILE A 409 -9.24 -11.46 -17.97
N ASP A 410 -8.09 -11.47 -18.64
CA ASP A 410 -7.99 -11.02 -20.03
C ASP A 410 -8.15 -12.22 -20.97
N LEU A 411 -9.26 -12.24 -21.71
CA LEU A 411 -9.64 -13.31 -22.62
C LEU A 411 -8.87 -13.24 -23.94
N PRO A 412 -8.70 -14.39 -24.64
CA PRO A 412 -8.14 -14.41 -25.98
C PRO A 412 -9.11 -13.84 -27.02
N GLU A 413 -8.62 -13.57 -28.22
CA GLU A 413 -9.48 -13.14 -29.34
C GLU A 413 -10.49 -14.22 -29.74
N VAL A 414 -10.08 -15.48 -29.69
CA VAL A 414 -10.90 -16.65 -30.02
C VAL A 414 -10.93 -17.58 -28.81
N LEU A 415 -12.15 -17.96 -28.39
CA LEU A 415 -12.37 -18.95 -27.34
C LEU A 415 -12.55 -20.33 -27.98
N ASP A 416 -11.43 -20.98 -28.29
CA ASP A 416 -11.38 -22.37 -28.76
C ASP A 416 -11.49 -23.39 -27.61
N THR A 417 -11.43 -24.69 -27.93
CA THR A 417 -11.56 -25.77 -26.94
C THR A 417 -10.53 -25.66 -25.81
N ASP A 418 -9.27 -25.32 -26.14
CA ASP A 418 -8.18 -25.30 -25.16
C ASP A 418 -8.28 -24.06 -24.25
N THR A 419 -8.52 -22.89 -24.84
CA THR A 419 -8.72 -21.64 -24.10
C THR A 419 -10.02 -21.65 -23.29
N ALA A 420 -11.07 -22.33 -23.76
CA ALA A 420 -12.28 -22.60 -22.99
C ALA A 420 -11.99 -23.45 -21.73
N ALA A 421 -11.25 -24.56 -21.88
CA ALA A 421 -10.85 -25.38 -20.74
C ALA A 421 -10.00 -24.60 -19.73
N ARG A 422 -9.10 -23.75 -20.22
CA ARG A 422 -8.29 -22.84 -19.38
C ARG A 422 -9.14 -21.80 -18.65
N LEU A 423 -10.10 -21.18 -19.30
CA LEU A 423 -11.06 -20.26 -18.67
C LEU A 423 -11.79 -20.95 -17.51
N CYS A 424 -12.34 -22.14 -17.74
CA CYS A 424 -13.03 -22.91 -16.70
C CYS A 424 -12.11 -23.25 -15.51
N ARG A 425 -10.83 -23.56 -15.75
CA ARG A 425 -9.85 -23.77 -14.68
C ARG A 425 -9.62 -22.52 -13.84
N VAL A 426 -9.51 -21.35 -14.47
CA VAL A 426 -9.36 -20.08 -13.75
C VAL A 426 -10.59 -19.82 -12.89
N LEU A 427 -11.79 -19.95 -13.46
CA LEU A 427 -13.06 -19.75 -12.76
C LEU A 427 -13.27 -20.74 -11.59
N ALA A 428 -12.77 -21.97 -11.72
CA ALA A 428 -12.80 -22.98 -10.65
C ALA A 428 -11.77 -22.75 -9.53
N GLY A 429 -10.85 -21.79 -9.68
CA GLY A 429 -9.79 -21.53 -8.69
C GLY A 429 -8.60 -22.51 -8.76
N GLU A 430 -8.51 -23.31 -9.82
CA GLU A 430 -7.50 -24.38 -9.98
C GLU A 430 -6.14 -23.87 -10.51
N VAL A 431 -6.01 -22.56 -10.67
CA VAL A 431 -4.80 -21.89 -11.16
C VAL A 431 -4.15 -21.11 -10.03
N ALA A 432 -3.63 -21.83 -9.04
CA ALA A 432 -2.71 -21.35 -8.00
C ALA A 432 -3.15 -20.09 -7.20
N TYR A 433 -4.46 -19.87 -7.01
CA TYR A 433 -5.01 -18.68 -6.33
C TYR A 433 -4.66 -17.35 -7.03
N GLU A 434 -4.60 -17.34 -8.36
CA GLU A 434 -4.31 -16.14 -9.15
C GLU A 434 -5.57 -15.31 -9.39
N ASP A 435 -5.51 -14.01 -9.08
CA ASP A 435 -6.61 -13.05 -9.25
C ASP A 435 -6.41 -12.11 -10.45
N GLN A 436 -5.31 -12.25 -11.19
CA GLN A 436 -4.92 -11.39 -12.32
C GLN A 436 -4.33 -12.27 -13.42
N VAL A 437 -5.20 -12.77 -14.30
CA VAL A 437 -4.87 -13.81 -15.27
C VAL A 437 -5.10 -13.35 -16.70
N ALA A 438 -4.19 -13.69 -17.60
CA ALA A 438 -4.39 -13.59 -19.04
C ALA A 438 -4.49 -14.99 -19.62
N VAL A 439 -5.60 -15.28 -20.32
CA VAL A 439 -5.81 -16.55 -21.02
C VAL A 439 -5.39 -16.36 -22.48
N ARG A 440 -4.48 -17.21 -22.94
CA ARG A 440 -3.96 -17.22 -24.32
C ARG A 440 -3.95 -18.65 -24.87
N ALA A 441 -3.79 -18.78 -26.18
CA ALA A 441 -3.61 -20.08 -26.83
C ALA A 441 -2.38 -20.84 -26.30
N THR A 442 -1.35 -20.12 -25.87
CA THR A 442 -0.11 -20.68 -25.28
C THR A 442 -0.24 -21.09 -23.82
N GLY A 443 -1.30 -20.69 -23.11
CA GLY A 443 -1.47 -20.97 -21.68
C GLY A 443 -2.10 -19.81 -20.91
N CYS A 444 -2.29 -20.04 -19.61
CA CYS A 444 -2.65 -18.98 -18.66
C CYS A 444 -1.37 -18.28 -18.16
N HIS A 445 -1.42 -16.96 -18.01
CA HIS A 445 -0.33 -16.16 -17.50
C HIS A 445 -0.78 -15.32 -16.30
N GLY A 446 0.00 -15.31 -15.23
CA GLY A 446 -0.27 -14.54 -14.02
C GLY A 446 0.55 -13.25 -14.00
N ARG A 447 -0.08 -12.14 -13.61
CA ARG A 447 0.58 -10.83 -13.51
C ARG A 447 1.59 -10.81 -12.38
N ARG A 448 2.77 -10.23 -12.61
CA ARG A 448 3.84 -10.04 -11.61
C ARG A 448 4.44 -8.65 -11.71
N LEU A 449 4.77 -8.07 -10.56
CA LEU A 449 5.63 -6.89 -10.48
C LEU A 449 7.05 -7.36 -10.16
N VAL A 450 8.00 -7.06 -11.05
CA VAL A 450 9.40 -7.48 -10.90
C VAL A 450 10.32 -6.27 -10.92
N ARG A 451 11.47 -6.39 -10.26
CA ARG A 451 12.51 -5.35 -10.30
C ARG A 451 13.00 -5.17 -11.74
N ALA A 452 13.25 -3.92 -12.10
CA ALA A 452 13.68 -3.47 -13.42
C ALA A 452 14.96 -2.64 -13.32
N ALA A 453 15.90 -3.13 -12.50
CA ALA A 453 17.21 -2.54 -12.33
C ALA A 453 17.93 -2.50 -13.68
N LEU A 454 18.43 -1.33 -14.06
CA LEU A 454 19.32 -1.19 -15.21
C LEU A 454 20.75 -1.57 -14.85
N GLY A 455 21.13 -1.50 -13.57
CA GLY A 455 22.53 -1.59 -13.17
C GLY A 455 23.36 -0.56 -13.94
N ASP A 456 24.47 -1.01 -14.50
CA ASP A 456 25.36 -0.19 -15.33
C ASP A 456 25.07 -0.35 -16.84
N THR A 457 23.87 -0.82 -17.22
CA THR A 457 23.49 -0.95 -18.63
C THR A 457 23.48 0.43 -19.29
N ALA A 458 24.36 0.61 -20.29
CA ALA A 458 24.46 1.85 -21.03
C ALA A 458 23.11 2.21 -21.70
N PRO A 459 22.68 3.48 -21.65
CA PRO A 459 21.43 3.89 -22.27
C PRO A 459 21.54 3.76 -23.80
N GLY A 460 20.57 3.09 -24.42
CA GLY A 460 20.51 2.97 -25.89
C GLY A 460 20.35 4.31 -26.62
N ARG A 461 19.97 5.38 -25.90
CA ARG A 461 20.02 6.76 -26.39
C ARG A 461 20.20 7.76 -25.24
N ASN A 462 20.98 8.79 -25.48
CA ASN A 462 21.04 9.95 -24.59
C ASN A 462 19.95 10.96 -24.98
N TRP A 463 18.89 11.03 -24.17
CA TRP A 463 17.77 11.93 -24.42
C TRP A 463 18.11 13.37 -24.02
N ARG A 464 17.93 14.30 -24.97
CA ARG A 464 17.98 15.76 -24.76
C ARG A 464 16.69 16.41 -25.28
N PRO A 465 16.13 17.40 -24.58
CA PRO A 465 14.98 18.14 -25.08
C PRO A 465 15.39 18.92 -26.34
N GLY A 466 14.55 18.87 -27.38
CA GLY A 466 14.70 19.67 -28.59
C GLY A 466 13.42 20.44 -28.87
N GLY A 467 13.54 21.69 -29.28
CA GLY A 467 12.38 22.57 -29.54
C GLY A 467 11.53 22.80 -28.28
N THR A 468 10.22 22.91 -28.47
CA THR A 468 9.26 23.20 -27.40
C THR A 468 8.80 21.93 -26.69
N VAL A 469 8.90 21.90 -25.36
CA VAL A 469 8.38 20.80 -24.51
C VAL A 469 7.07 21.23 -23.82
N LEU A 470 5.98 20.50 -24.07
CA LEU A 470 4.70 20.71 -23.40
C LEU A 470 4.61 19.93 -22.09
N ILE A 471 4.25 20.59 -20.98
CA ILE A 471 4.01 19.96 -19.68
C ILE A 471 2.57 20.23 -19.24
N THR A 472 1.71 19.21 -19.29
CA THR A 472 0.35 19.30 -18.74
C THR A 472 0.42 19.21 -17.21
N GLY A 473 -0.33 20.08 -16.50
CA GLY A 473 -0.20 20.19 -15.04
C GLY A 473 1.13 20.78 -14.56
N GLY A 474 1.84 21.54 -15.41
CA GLY A 474 3.19 22.05 -15.15
C GLY A 474 3.35 22.94 -13.91
N THR A 475 2.27 23.54 -13.41
CA THR A 475 2.26 24.36 -12.19
C THR A 475 2.09 23.56 -10.90
N GLY A 476 1.82 22.25 -11.00
CA GLY A 476 1.76 21.34 -9.86
C GLY A 476 3.15 20.97 -9.31
N GLY A 477 3.20 20.36 -8.12
CA GLY A 477 4.45 20.02 -7.45
C GLY A 477 5.42 19.19 -8.31
N ILE A 478 4.92 18.16 -9.00
CA ILE A 478 5.72 17.33 -9.91
C ILE A 478 6.09 18.10 -11.19
N GLY A 479 5.13 18.82 -11.78
CA GLY A 479 5.31 19.58 -13.01
C GLY A 479 6.44 20.62 -12.90
N ALA A 480 6.52 21.31 -11.75
CA ALA A 480 7.57 22.28 -11.49
C ALA A 480 8.97 21.64 -11.42
N GLN A 481 9.08 20.43 -10.85
CA GLN A 481 10.36 19.71 -10.81
C GLN A 481 10.79 19.22 -12.20
N ILE A 482 9.84 18.72 -12.99
CA ILE A 482 10.09 18.33 -14.39
C ILE A 482 10.55 19.55 -15.21
N ALA A 483 9.90 20.71 -15.05
CA ALA A 483 10.30 21.94 -15.73
C ALA A 483 11.73 22.36 -15.39
N ARG A 484 12.11 22.36 -14.10
CA ARG A 484 13.49 22.66 -13.68
C ARG A 484 14.50 21.63 -14.21
N TRP A 485 14.13 20.35 -14.25
CA TRP A 485 14.97 19.30 -14.83
C TRP A 485 15.17 19.49 -16.33
N LEU A 486 14.12 19.84 -17.07
CA LEU A 486 14.19 20.15 -18.51
C LEU A 486 15.05 21.38 -18.79
N ALA A 487 14.89 22.46 -18.02
CA ALA A 487 15.70 23.67 -18.17
C ALA A 487 17.20 23.39 -17.96
N ARG A 488 17.55 22.60 -16.93
CA ARG A 488 18.93 22.14 -16.70
C ARG A 488 19.50 21.28 -17.84
N ARG A 489 18.63 20.66 -18.65
CA ARG A 489 19.01 19.87 -19.83
C ARG A 489 18.96 20.66 -21.14
N GLY A 490 18.80 21.98 -21.08
CA GLY A 490 18.83 22.86 -22.24
C GLY A 490 17.51 23.00 -22.98
N ALA A 491 16.37 22.68 -22.35
CA ALA A 491 15.07 23.13 -22.84
C ALA A 491 14.94 24.64 -22.56
N GLY A 492 15.00 25.47 -23.60
CA GLY A 492 14.95 26.92 -23.50
C GLY A 492 14.71 27.57 -24.84
#